data_AF-A0A937N8J6-F1
#
_entry.id   AF-A0A937N8J6-F1
#
_cell.length_a   1.000
_cell.length_b   1.000
_cell.length_c   1.000
_cell.angle_alpha   90.00
_cell.angle_beta   90.00
_cell.angle_gamma   90.00
#
_symmetry.space_group_name_H-M   'P 1'
#
loop_
_entity.id
_entity.type
_entity.pdbx_description
1 polymer ?
#
loop_
_entity_poly.entity_id
_entity_poly.type
_entity_poly.pdbx_seq_one_letter_code
_entity_poly.pdbx_strand_id
1 'polypeptide(L)'
;MKLSIAFVVIVVLHCPCLAETPDVPALTRVVNAVGPEGAGHREAISAWQQLARADAAQIPEILAGMDGSGKLSANWLRSVVEAIAQRQLANGGKLPQAELEGFLADATHAPSARRLAYELIRRVDPSAERRLIPALLNDPSLELRRDAVALALTEAKAVMDAGNKQDAIAAYRKALTAARDMDQIDEAAKQLRDLGETVDLPTHFGFIRQWKLVGPFDNTDMGGHDVAYAPESSPDPSAEYKGKEGVVRWFDGATDDEYGNVDLNKVVGKLKGAIVYAYAEFFVDEERDAEFRLGCTNANKLWLNGQLLFANEVYHTGFFIDQYVGKGRLKKGKNIILLKISQNEQEDKWAQNWQLQFRVCDQYGTAILSKDR
;
A
#
# COMPACT_ATOMS: atom_id res chain seq x y z
N MET A 1 2.32 -34.56 88.51
CA MET A 1 2.36 -34.75 87.04
C MET A 1 2.60 -33.41 86.38
N LYS A 2 3.81 -33.16 85.86
CA LYS A 2 4.13 -31.97 85.06
C LYS A 2 4.14 -32.39 83.59
N LEU A 3 3.22 -31.88 82.78
CA LEU A 3 3.21 -32.08 81.33
C LEU A 3 4.12 -31.02 80.68
N SER A 4 5.11 -31.48 79.92
CA SER A 4 5.90 -30.62 79.01
C SER A 4 5.24 -30.65 77.63
N ILE A 5 5.00 -29.48 77.04
CA ILE A 5 4.53 -29.32 75.66
C ILE A 5 5.69 -28.74 74.86
N ALA A 6 6.22 -29.52 73.92
CA ALA A 6 7.23 -29.09 72.97
C ALA A 6 6.57 -28.34 71.80
N PHE A 7 7.01 -27.11 71.53
CA PHE A 7 6.60 -26.33 70.36
C PHE A 7 7.50 -26.73 69.17
N VAL A 8 6.89 -27.27 68.10
CA VAL A 8 7.55 -27.47 66.81
C VAL A 8 7.26 -26.26 65.95
N VAL A 9 8.29 -25.51 65.58
CA VAL A 9 8.21 -24.40 64.61
C VAL A 9 8.42 -25.00 63.22
N ILE A 10 7.37 -25.00 62.39
CA ILE A 10 7.46 -25.36 60.97
C ILE A 10 7.82 -24.10 60.19
N VAL A 11 9.03 -24.05 59.65
CA VAL A 11 9.46 -23.04 58.68
C VAL A 11 9.00 -23.48 57.29
N VAL A 12 7.99 -22.81 56.75
CA VAL A 12 7.54 -23.01 55.37
C VAL A 12 8.47 -22.22 54.44
N LEU A 13 9.42 -22.92 53.81
CA LEU A 13 10.22 -22.40 52.70
C LEU A 13 9.31 -22.20 51.48
N HIS A 14 8.95 -20.95 51.18
CA HIS A 14 8.35 -20.59 49.90
C HIS A 14 9.43 -20.70 48.81
N CYS A 15 9.35 -21.75 48.01
CA CYS A 15 10.10 -21.85 46.75
C CYS A 15 9.33 -21.01 45.71
N PRO A 16 9.85 -19.86 45.24
CA PRO A 16 9.19 -19.13 44.17
C PRO A 16 9.22 -20.01 42.91
N CYS A 17 8.03 -20.46 42.49
CA CYS A 17 7.85 -21.09 41.19
C CYS A 17 8.18 -20.02 40.14
N LEU A 18 9.36 -20.11 39.52
CA LEU A 18 9.71 -19.29 38.36
C LEU A 18 8.71 -19.64 37.27
N ALA A 19 7.81 -18.71 36.95
CA ALA A 19 6.93 -18.86 35.82
C ALA A 19 7.80 -19.02 34.56
N GLU A 20 7.57 -20.10 33.81
CA GLU A 20 8.29 -20.38 32.58
C GLU A 20 8.03 -19.26 31.56
N THR A 21 9.10 -18.65 31.06
CA THR A 21 9.02 -17.60 30.03
C THR A 21 8.37 -18.18 28.78
N PRO A 22 7.31 -17.56 28.21
CA PRO A 22 6.65 -18.10 27.03
C PRO A 22 7.61 -18.25 25.83
N ASP A 23 7.58 -19.41 25.18
CA ASP A 23 8.24 -19.68 23.89
C ASP A 23 7.48 -18.94 22.78
N VAL A 24 7.84 -17.68 22.56
CA VAL A 24 7.17 -16.80 21.60
C VAL A 24 7.17 -17.38 20.18
N PRO A 25 8.31 -17.85 19.61
CA PRO A 25 8.32 -18.44 18.27
C PRO A 25 7.40 -19.66 18.11
N ALA A 26 7.28 -20.51 19.13
CA ALA A 26 6.35 -21.64 19.07
C ALA A 26 4.89 -21.17 19.10
N LEU A 27 4.56 -20.25 19.99
CA LEU A 27 3.19 -19.81 20.21
C LEU A 27 2.68 -18.94 19.05
N THR A 28 3.51 -18.08 18.47
CA THR A 28 3.14 -17.28 17.28
C THR A 28 2.86 -18.17 16.07
N ARG A 29 3.63 -19.25 15.88
CA ARG A 29 3.34 -20.28 14.85
C ARG A 29 1.97 -20.93 15.05
N VAL A 30 1.56 -21.20 16.28
CA VAL A 30 0.22 -21.74 16.58
C VAL A 30 -0.87 -20.73 16.23
N VAL A 31 -0.70 -19.46 16.58
CA VAL A 31 -1.66 -18.40 16.22
C VAL A 31 -1.74 -18.19 14.70
N ASN A 32 -0.61 -18.31 13.99
CA ASN A 32 -0.54 -18.20 12.54
C ASN A 32 -1.10 -19.43 11.80
N ALA A 33 -1.30 -20.55 12.49
CA ALA A 33 -1.88 -21.76 11.92
C ALA A 33 -3.42 -21.76 11.90
N VAL A 34 -4.08 -20.68 12.34
CA VAL A 34 -5.55 -20.56 12.29
C VAL A 34 -6.01 -20.55 10.84
N GLY A 35 -6.75 -21.59 10.47
CA GLY A 35 -7.25 -21.80 9.11
C GLY A 35 -8.66 -21.25 8.88
N PRO A 36 -9.21 -21.50 7.68
CA PRO A 36 -10.61 -21.21 7.35
C PRO A 36 -11.58 -21.82 8.37
N GLU A 37 -12.72 -21.18 8.55
CA GLU A 37 -13.81 -21.63 9.44
C GLU A 37 -13.40 -21.87 10.91
N GLY A 38 -12.27 -21.30 11.35
CA GLY A 38 -11.80 -21.43 12.73
C GLY A 38 -11.04 -22.72 13.04
N ALA A 39 -10.52 -23.42 12.03
CA ALA A 39 -9.58 -24.52 12.26
C ALA A 39 -8.37 -24.04 13.09
N GLY A 40 -8.02 -24.75 14.16
CA GLY A 40 -6.91 -24.39 15.06
C GLY A 40 -7.23 -23.27 16.07
N HIS A 41 -8.50 -22.82 16.16
CA HIS A 41 -8.87 -21.70 17.01
C HIS A 41 -8.68 -21.98 18.51
N ARG A 42 -8.95 -23.20 18.98
CA ARG A 42 -8.79 -23.56 20.39
C ARG A 42 -7.32 -23.50 20.83
N GLU A 43 -6.44 -24.01 19.98
CA GLU A 43 -4.99 -23.99 20.15
C GLU A 43 -4.49 -22.55 20.13
N ALA A 44 -4.99 -21.73 19.20
CA ALA A 44 -4.67 -20.31 19.12
C ALA A 44 -5.13 -19.53 20.37
N ILE A 45 -6.30 -19.83 20.95
CA ILE A 45 -6.74 -19.20 22.22
C ILE A 45 -5.74 -19.53 23.33
N SER A 46 -5.37 -20.80 23.46
CA SER A 46 -4.40 -21.21 24.47
C SER A 46 -3.04 -20.55 24.26
N ALA A 47 -2.58 -20.47 23.01
CA ALA A 47 -1.32 -19.83 22.67
C ALA A 47 -1.37 -18.32 22.96
N TRP A 48 -2.46 -17.66 22.60
CA TRP A 48 -2.71 -16.25 22.90
C TRP A 48 -2.67 -15.97 24.41
N GLN A 49 -3.30 -16.82 25.24
CA GLN A 49 -3.29 -16.65 26.70
C GLN A 49 -1.89 -16.78 27.30
N GLN A 50 -1.05 -17.65 26.73
CA GLN A 50 0.34 -17.81 27.13
C GLN A 50 1.19 -16.63 26.69
N LEU A 51 1.07 -16.22 25.42
CA LEU A 51 1.74 -15.04 24.87
C LEU A 51 1.37 -13.77 25.65
N ALA A 52 0.10 -13.58 25.99
CA ALA A 52 -0.34 -12.42 26.76
C ALA A 52 0.31 -12.32 28.15
N ARG A 53 0.92 -13.40 28.66
CA ARG A 53 1.69 -13.43 29.93
C ARG A 53 3.18 -13.15 29.74
N ALA A 54 3.68 -13.09 28.50
CA ALA A 54 5.08 -12.82 28.18
C ALA A 54 5.54 -11.47 28.72
N ASP A 55 6.84 -11.34 28.95
CA ASP A 55 7.43 -10.09 29.43
C ASP A 55 7.43 -9.01 28.34
N ALA A 56 7.42 -7.74 28.74
CA ALA A 56 7.44 -6.62 27.80
C ALA A 56 8.66 -6.66 26.86
N ALA A 57 9.79 -7.22 27.31
CA ALA A 57 11.00 -7.40 26.49
C ALA A 57 10.78 -8.32 25.27
N GLN A 58 9.76 -9.18 25.30
CA GLN A 58 9.43 -10.09 24.19
C GLN A 58 8.48 -9.46 23.15
N ILE A 59 8.00 -8.23 23.36
CA ILE A 59 7.09 -7.55 22.42
C ILE A 59 7.66 -7.52 20.98
N PRO A 60 8.94 -7.17 20.72
CA PRO A 60 9.48 -7.16 19.35
C PRO A 60 9.41 -8.53 18.67
N GLU A 61 9.63 -9.62 19.41
CA GLU A 61 9.55 -10.98 18.87
C GLU A 61 8.11 -11.39 18.54
N ILE A 62 7.14 -10.94 19.34
CA ILE A 62 5.71 -11.15 19.07
C ILE A 62 5.27 -10.34 17.84
N LEU A 63 5.76 -9.10 17.71
CA LEU A 63 5.54 -8.26 16.53
C LEU A 63 6.10 -8.90 15.26
N ALA A 64 7.32 -9.47 15.32
CA ALA A 64 7.89 -10.24 14.21
C ALA A 64 7.03 -11.45 13.82
N GLY A 65 6.28 -12.03 14.77
CA GLY A 65 5.29 -13.07 14.47
C GLY A 65 4.15 -12.63 13.53
N MET A 66 3.95 -11.33 13.33
CA MET A 66 2.98 -10.79 12.38
C MET A 66 3.50 -10.83 10.93
N ASP A 67 4.80 -11.00 10.72
CA ASP A 67 5.41 -11.07 9.39
C ASP A 67 4.86 -12.27 8.61
N GLY A 68 4.31 -12.00 7.42
CA GLY A 68 3.68 -13.02 6.58
C GLY A 68 2.39 -13.64 7.15
N SER A 69 1.87 -13.14 8.28
CA SER A 69 0.64 -13.67 8.89
C SER A 69 -0.62 -13.26 8.12
N GLY A 70 -1.66 -14.10 8.19
CA GLY A 70 -2.98 -13.73 7.69
C GLY A 70 -3.61 -12.60 8.52
N LYS A 71 -4.53 -11.82 7.94
CA LYS A 71 -5.20 -10.68 8.61
C LYS A 71 -5.78 -11.05 9.99
N LEU A 72 -6.35 -12.25 10.12
CA LEU A 72 -6.91 -12.74 11.38
C LEU A 72 -5.83 -12.92 12.44
N SER A 73 -4.77 -13.66 12.14
CA SER A 73 -3.66 -13.91 13.07
C SER A 73 -2.92 -12.62 13.44
N ALA A 74 -2.72 -11.71 12.49
CA ALA A 74 -2.17 -10.38 12.76
C ALA A 74 -2.97 -9.60 13.82
N ASN A 75 -4.31 -9.66 13.76
CA ASN A 75 -5.18 -9.02 14.74
C ASN A 75 -5.07 -9.67 16.13
N TRP A 76 -4.86 -10.98 16.19
CA TRP A 76 -4.65 -11.70 17.46
C TRP A 76 -3.30 -11.33 18.09
N LEU A 77 -2.24 -11.29 17.30
CA LEU A 77 -0.91 -10.89 17.79
C LEU A 77 -0.89 -9.42 18.20
N ARG A 78 -1.60 -8.54 17.47
CA ARG A 78 -1.81 -7.14 17.91
C ARG A 78 -2.44 -7.07 19.30
N SER A 79 -3.47 -7.87 19.58
CA SER A 79 -4.13 -7.83 20.89
C SER A 79 -3.26 -8.43 22.02
N VAL A 80 -2.40 -9.41 21.72
CA VAL A 80 -1.35 -9.87 22.65
C VAL A 80 -0.43 -8.70 23.02
N VAL A 81 0.11 -8.01 22.01
CA VAL A 81 1.06 -6.91 22.21
C VAL A 81 0.44 -5.79 23.05
N GLU A 82 -0.81 -5.41 22.76
CA GLU A 82 -1.55 -4.42 23.56
C GLU A 82 -1.78 -4.88 25.00
N ALA A 83 -2.13 -6.16 25.22
CA ALA A 83 -2.33 -6.70 26.58
C ALA A 83 -1.04 -6.67 27.40
N ILE A 84 0.11 -7.04 26.80
CA ILE A 84 1.41 -6.98 27.47
C ILE A 84 1.78 -5.54 27.79
N ALA A 85 1.66 -4.63 26.81
CA ALA A 85 2.00 -3.22 27.00
C ALA A 85 1.13 -2.56 28.07
N GLN A 86 -0.19 -2.79 28.03
CA GLN A 86 -1.12 -2.25 29.02
C GLN A 86 -0.80 -2.78 30.43
N ARG A 87 -0.59 -4.09 30.59
CA ARG A 87 -0.24 -4.68 31.89
C ARG A 87 1.08 -4.10 32.42
N GLN A 88 2.10 -4.01 31.56
CA GLN A 88 3.41 -3.50 31.92
C GLN A 88 3.31 -2.06 32.44
N LEU A 89 2.60 -1.20 31.73
CA LEU A 89 2.43 0.21 32.10
C LEU A 89 1.55 0.39 33.34
N ALA A 90 0.47 -0.40 33.47
CA ALA A 90 -0.39 -0.37 34.66
C ALA A 90 0.37 -0.76 35.94
N ASN A 91 1.40 -1.61 35.80
CA ASN A 91 2.28 -2.01 36.90
C ASN A 91 3.46 -1.04 37.12
N GLY A 92 3.50 0.10 36.45
CA GLY A 92 4.60 1.08 36.54
C GLY A 92 5.91 0.64 35.85
N GLY A 93 5.86 -0.42 35.04
CA GLY A 93 6.98 -0.90 34.24
C GLY A 93 7.24 -0.04 33.01
N LYS A 94 8.34 -0.34 32.32
CA LYS A 94 8.73 0.33 31.06
C LYS A 94 8.59 -0.61 29.87
N LEU A 95 8.33 -0.05 28.70
CA LEU A 95 8.37 -0.75 27.41
C LEU A 95 9.82 -0.79 26.88
N PRO A 96 10.18 -1.80 26.05
CA PRO A 96 11.51 -1.94 25.46
C PRO A 96 11.70 -0.93 24.30
N GLN A 97 11.90 0.34 24.64
CA GLN A 97 11.86 1.43 23.67
C GLN A 97 12.96 1.32 22.60
N ALA A 98 14.19 0.97 22.98
CA ALA A 98 15.30 0.89 22.04
C ALA A 98 15.08 -0.23 21.01
N GLU A 99 14.55 -1.36 21.46
CA GLU A 99 14.23 -2.51 20.62
C GLU A 99 13.04 -2.21 19.70
N LEU A 100 12.01 -1.50 20.19
CA LEU A 100 10.89 -1.04 19.37
C LEU A 100 11.32 -0.03 18.31
N GLU A 101 12.24 0.89 18.64
CA GLU A 101 12.80 1.85 17.67
C GLU A 101 13.62 1.12 16.59
N GLY A 102 14.41 0.11 16.98
CA GLY A 102 15.10 -0.77 16.04
C GLY A 102 14.14 -1.55 15.14
N PHE A 103 13.07 -2.11 15.71
CA PHE A 103 12.02 -2.82 14.97
C PHE A 103 11.29 -1.90 13.98
N LEU A 104 10.96 -0.67 14.38
CA LEU A 104 10.34 0.33 13.51
C LEU A 104 11.26 0.68 12.33
N ALA A 105 12.57 0.80 12.54
CA ALA A 105 13.53 1.15 11.50
C ALA A 105 13.75 0.04 10.45
N ASP A 106 13.51 -1.22 10.80
CA ASP A 106 13.63 -2.34 9.88
C ASP A 106 12.40 -2.45 8.96
N ALA A 107 12.59 -2.02 7.71
CA ALA A 107 11.55 -2.02 6.69
C ALA A 107 11.18 -3.42 6.16
N THR A 108 11.87 -4.48 6.61
CA THR A 108 11.52 -5.87 6.25
C THR A 108 10.34 -6.42 7.04
N HIS A 109 10.04 -5.84 8.21
CA HIS A 109 8.87 -6.20 9.01
C HIS A 109 7.56 -5.70 8.38
N ALA A 110 6.46 -6.38 8.72
CA ALA A 110 5.13 -6.05 8.26
C ALA A 110 4.76 -4.58 8.60
N PRO A 111 4.20 -3.80 7.64
CA PRO A 111 3.82 -2.41 7.86
C PRO A 111 2.94 -2.20 9.10
N SER A 112 1.98 -3.10 9.34
CA SER A 112 1.07 -3.04 10.49
C SER A 112 1.77 -3.32 11.83
N ALA A 113 2.78 -4.18 11.86
CA ALA A 113 3.58 -4.46 13.05
C ALA A 113 4.48 -3.25 13.38
N ARG A 114 5.12 -2.67 12.37
CA ARG A 114 5.93 -1.44 12.51
C ARG A 114 5.06 -0.27 12.98
N ARG A 115 3.84 -0.13 12.44
CA ARG A 115 2.85 0.85 12.91
C ARG A 115 2.54 0.68 14.40
N LEU A 116 2.27 -0.55 14.83
CA LEU A 116 2.00 -0.85 16.25
C LEU A 116 3.21 -0.54 17.13
N ALA A 117 4.43 -0.86 16.69
CA ALA A 117 5.66 -0.49 17.40
C ALA A 117 5.75 1.04 17.60
N TYR A 118 5.50 1.83 16.55
CA TYR A 118 5.46 3.28 16.64
C TYR A 118 4.40 3.78 17.64
N GLU A 119 3.18 3.23 17.60
CA GLU A 119 2.10 3.59 18.54
C GLU A 119 2.48 3.33 20.00
N LEU A 120 3.17 2.22 20.27
CA LEU A 120 3.67 1.90 21.61
C LEU A 120 4.76 2.86 22.07
N ILE A 121 5.72 3.19 21.20
CA ILE A 121 6.77 4.18 21.52
C ILE A 121 6.11 5.52 21.85
N ARG A 122 5.20 5.99 20.99
CA ARG A 122 4.54 7.30 21.15
C ARG A 122 3.66 7.39 22.40
N ARG A 123 3.18 6.25 22.92
CA ARG A 123 2.40 6.16 24.16
C ARG A 123 3.22 6.52 25.40
N VAL A 124 4.52 6.24 25.37
CA VAL A 124 5.44 6.49 26.51
C VAL A 124 6.42 7.63 26.27
N ASP A 125 6.64 7.99 25.01
CA ASP A 125 7.51 9.08 24.61
C ASP A 125 6.84 9.96 23.52
N PRO A 126 6.16 11.05 23.93
CA PRO A 126 5.57 11.99 22.99
C PRO A 126 6.59 12.69 22.07
N SER A 127 7.88 12.73 22.44
CA SER A 127 8.92 13.34 21.60
C SER A 127 9.33 12.46 20.40
N ALA A 128 8.95 11.18 20.43
CA ALA A 128 9.30 10.20 19.41
C ALA A 128 8.86 10.61 18.00
N GLU A 129 7.73 11.32 17.87
CA GLU A 129 7.27 11.83 16.57
C GLU A 129 8.34 12.68 15.89
N ARG A 130 8.88 13.69 16.58
CA ARG A 130 9.91 14.57 16.00
C ARG A 130 11.25 13.88 15.76
N ARG A 131 11.53 12.79 16.48
CA ARG A 131 12.80 12.04 16.35
C ARG A 131 12.74 11.01 15.23
N LEU A 132 11.61 10.31 15.07
CA LEU A 132 11.49 9.11 14.26
C LEU A 132 10.77 9.36 12.93
N ILE A 133 9.67 10.12 12.93
CA ILE A 133 8.83 10.32 11.76
C ILE A 133 9.57 11.00 10.59
N PRO A 134 10.46 11.99 10.78
CA PRO A 134 11.19 12.60 9.66
C PRO A 134 12.01 11.61 8.82
N ALA A 135 12.48 10.51 9.41
CA ALA A 135 13.24 9.48 8.71
C ALA A 135 12.36 8.58 7.82
N LEU A 136 11.04 8.61 8.00
CA LEU A 136 10.07 7.74 7.32
C LEU A 136 9.49 8.37 6.05
N LEU A 137 10.05 9.48 5.58
CA LEU A 137 9.52 10.22 4.44
C LEU A 137 9.49 9.41 3.13
N ASN A 138 10.38 8.42 2.98
CA ASN A 138 10.40 7.49 1.85
C ASN A 138 10.07 6.04 2.27
N ASP A 139 9.44 5.85 3.43
CA ASP A 139 9.18 4.53 3.99
C ASP A 139 8.25 3.69 3.09
N PRO A 140 8.46 2.38 2.92
CA PRO A 140 7.56 1.55 2.12
C PRO A 140 6.16 1.38 2.74
N SER A 141 5.99 1.59 4.04
CA SER A 141 4.67 1.64 4.68
C SER A 141 4.00 2.98 4.38
N LEU A 142 2.89 2.95 3.65
CA LEU A 142 2.12 4.15 3.32
C LEU A 142 1.60 4.86 4.57
N GLU A 143 1.20 4.13 5.61
CA GLU A 143 0.72 4.74 6.87
C GLU A 143 1.84 5.52 7.59
N LEU A 144 3.05 4.95 7.66
CA LEU A 144 4.18 5.62 8.30
C LEU A 144 4.68 6.80 7.45
N ARG A 145 4.70 6.61 6.13
CA ARG A 145 5.04 7.68 5.18
C ARG A 145 4.07 8.84 5.26
N ARG A 146 2.76 8.57 5.37
CA ARG A 146 1.71 9.59 5.50
C ARG A 146 1.96 10.50 6.70
N ASP A 147 2.30 9.94 7.86
CA ASP A 147 2.67 10.72 9.05
C ASP A 147 3.91 11.60 8.79
N ALA A 148 4.92 11.05 8.08
CA ALA A 148 6.12 11.79 7.72
C ALA A 148 5.87 12.96 6.76
N VAL A 149 5.01 12.76 5.77
CA VAL A 149 4.60 13.82 4.84
C VAL A 149 3.76 14.87 5.57
N ALA A 150 2.87 14.47 6.47
CA ALA A 150 2.08 15.42 7.27
C ALA A 150 2.96 16.31 8.14
N LEU A 151 3.98 15.74 8.79
CA LEU A 151 4.98 16.52 9.53
C LEU A 151 5.77 17.44 8.61
N ALA A 152 6.23 16.95 7.45
CA ALA A 152 6.98 17.76 6.47
C ALA A 152 6.16 18.96 5.94
N LEU A 153 4.86 18.77 5.69
CA LEU A 153 3.95 19.86 5.31
C LEU A 153 3.77 20.89 6.43
N THR A 154 3.68 20.42 7.68
CA THR A 154 3.57 21.28 8.87
C THR A 154 4.84 22.12 9.06
N GLU A 155 6.02 21.50 8.88
CA GLU A 155 7.31 22.18 8.93
C GLU A 155 7.48 23.18 7.78
N ALA A 156 7.09 22.81 6.55
CA ALA A 156 7.10 23.71 5.40
C ALA A 156 6.23 24.95 5.63
N LYS A 157 5.04 24.75 6.21
CA LYS A 157 4.16 25.84 6.62
C LYS A 157 4.81 26.74 7.69
N ALA A 158 5.45 26.16 8.69
CA ALA A 158 6.13 26.94 9.73
C ALA A 158 7.28 27.80 9.15
N VAL A 159 8.05 27.26 8.20
CA VAL A 159 9.08 28.01 7.47
C VAL A 159 8.47 29.17 6.67
N MET A 160 7.32 28.93 6.04
CA MET A 160 6.59 29.97 5.32
C MET A 160 6.07 31.07 6.26
N ASP A 161 5.47 30.69 7.38
CA ASP A 161 4.93 31.63 8.39
C ASP A 161 6.06 32.48 9.03
N ALA A 162 7.29 31.97 9.07
CA ALA A 162 8.49 32.72 9.47
C ALA A 162 9.01 33.70 8.38
N GLY A 163 8.34 33.79 7.24
CA GLY A 163 8.65 34.71 6.14
C GLY A 163 9.75 34.23 5.19
N ASN A 164 10.26 33.01 5.37
CA ASN A 164 11.33 32.46 4.54
C ASN A 164 10.78 31.68 3.34
N LYS A 165 10.39 32.42 2.29
CA LYS A 165 9.72 31.87 1.11
C LYS A 165 10.53 30.81 0.37
N GLN A 166 11.84 31.02 0.18
CA GLN A 166 12.67 30.11 -0.62
C GLN A 166 12.83 28.75 0.07
N ASP A 167 13.06 28.77 1.39
CA ASP A 167 13.16 27.53 2.15
C ASP A 167 11.80 26.81 2.26
N ALA A 168 10.69 27.56 2.32
CA ALA A 168 9.35 26.99 2.28
C ALA A 168 9.07 26.28 0.94
N ILE A 169 9.45 26.88 -0.20
CA ILE A 169 9.33 26.25 -1.52
C ILE A 169 10.11 24.92 -1.54
N ALA A 170 11.36 24.92 -1.05
CA ALA A 170 12.15 23.70 -0.98
C ALA A 170 11.51 22.63 -0.09
N ALA A 171 10.96 23.02 1.06
CA ALA A 171 10.28 22.13 1.99
C ALA A 171 8.97 21.54 1.40
N TYR A 172 8.14 22.35 0.75
CA TYR A 172 6.94 21.86 0.07
C TYR A 172 7.25 20.94 -1.11
N ARG A 173 8.31 21.22 -1.90
CA ARG A 173 8.76 20.31 -2.96
C ARG A 173 9.22 18.96 -2.40
N LYS A 174 9.92 18.97 -1.27
CA LYS A 174 10.34 17.75 -0.56
C LYS A 174 9.12 16.95 -0.09
N ALA A 175 8.11 17.60 0.49
CA ALA A 175 6.87 16.96 0.89
C ALA A 175 6.10 16.38 -0.31
N LEU A 176 5.95 17.15 -1.40
CA LEU A 176 5.28 16.70 -2.63
C LEU A 176 5.93 15.44 -3.22
N THR A 177 7.26 15.42 -3.29
CA THR A 177 8.03 14.27 -3.81
C THR A 177 7.77 12.98 -3.03
N ALA A 178 7.57 13.11 -1.73
CA ALA A 178 7.32 11.99 -0.83
C ALA A 178 5.84 11.57 -0.78
N ALA A 179 4.91 12.49 -1.01
CA ALA A 179 3.47 12.27 -0.86
C ALA A 179 2.95 11.14 -1.77
N ARG A 180 2.08 10.29 -1.21
CA ARG A 180 1.38 9.22 -1.95
C ARG A 180 -0.14 9.29 -1.78
N ASP A 181 -0.61 10.18 -0.92
CA ASP A 181 -2.03 10.41 -0.67
C ASP A 181 -2.49 11.71 -1.35
N MET A 182 -3.64 11.67 -2.01
CA MET A 182 -4.14 12.80 -2.82
C MET A 182 -4.29 14.09 -2.03
N ASP A 183 -4.79 14.03 -0.80
CA ASP A 183 -4.97 15.22 0.04
C ASP A 183 -3.64 15.92 0.36
N GLN A 184 -2.58 15.15 0.57
CA GLN A 184 -1.24 15.68 0.83
C GLN A 184 -0.57 16.20 -0.46
N ILE A 185 -0.80 15.53 -1.59
CA ILE A 185 -0.34 15.98 -2.91
C ILE A 185 -1.00 17.31 -3.28
N ASP A 186 -2.32 17.39 -3.14
CA ASP A 186 -3.12 18.58 -3.44
C ASP A 186 -2.70 19.76 -2.56
N GLU A 187 -2.51 19.52 -1.24
CA GLU A 187 -2.03 20.56 -0.33
C GLU A 187 -0.63 21.05 -0.74
N ALA A 188 0.34 20.15 -0.95
CA ALA A 188 1.69 20.55 -1.34
C ALA A 188 1.71 21.31 -2.67
N ALA A 189 0.99 20.80 -3.67
CA ALA A 189 0.89 21.41 -4.99
C ALA A 189 0.23 22.79 -4.94
N LYS A 190 -0.86 22.92 -4.16
CA LYS A 190 -1.52 24.20 -3.94
C LYS A 190 -0.57 25.22 -3.31
N GLN A 191 0.12 24.85 -2.23
CA GLN A 191 1.05 25.76 -1.54
C GLN A 191 2.18 26.22 -2.47
N LEU A 192 2.73 25.32 -3.29
CA LEU A 192 3.73 25.67 -4.30
C LEU A 192 3.17 26.65 -5.34
N ARG A 193 1.98 26.38 -5.89
CA ARG A 193 1.32 27.26 -6.87
C ARG A 193 1.04 28.65 -6.31
N ASP A 194 0.57 28.74 -5.06
CA ASP A 194 0.35 30.01 -4.35
C ASP A 194 1.65 30.82 -4.15
N LEU A 195 2.80 30.13 -4.09
CA LEU A 195 4.13 30.73 -4.04
C LEU A 195 4.70 31.08 -5.43
N GLY A 196 3.94 30.85 -6.51
CA GLY A 196 4.32 31.15 -7.89
C GLY A 196 5.08 30.01 -8.60
N GLU A 197 5.17 28.84 -7.98
CA GLU A 197 5.84 27.68 -8.57
C GLU A 197 4.92 26.96 -9.56
N THR A 198 5.50 26.47 -10.66
CA THR A 198 4.79 25.58 -11.58
C THR A 198 4.84 24.15 -11.04
N VAL A 199 3.68 23.50 -10.94
CA VAL A 199 3.57 22.11 -10.49
C VAL A 199 2.89 21.26 -11.56
N ASP A 200 3.70 20.45 -12.25
CA ASP A 200 3.26 19.45 -13.22
C ASP A 200 3.15 18.09 -12.54
N LEU A 201 1.99 17.82 -11.92
CA LEU A 201 1.70 16.55 -11.26
C LEU A 201 1.80 15.33 -12.21
N PRO A 202 1.29 15.41 -13.45
CA PRO A 202 1.43 14.33 -14.42
C PRO A 202 2.88 13.88 -14.66
N THR A 203 3.77 14.84 -14.88
CA THR A 203 5.20 14.54 -15.05
C THR A 203 5.83 14.13 -13.72
N HIS A 204 5.53 14.83 -12.63
CA HIS A 204 6.13 14.54 -11.32
C HIS A 204 5.86 13.11 -10.82
N PHE A 205 4.66 12.58 -11.09
CA PHE A 205 4.25 11.23 -10.68
C PHE A 205 4.29 10.19 -11.81
N GLY A 206 4.73 10.55 -13.01
CA GLY A 206 4.94 9.60 -14.11
C GLY A 206 3.64 9.09 -14.74
N PHE A 207 2.54 9.85 -14.65
CA PHE A 207 1.28 9.50 -15.29
C PHE A 207 1.43 9.45 -16.82
N ILE A 208 0.87 8.42 -17.45
CA ILE A 208 0.76 8.30 -18.91
C ILE A 208 -0.58 8.90 -19.34
N ARG A 209 -0.50 10.01 -20.07
CA ARG A 209 -1.68 10.78 -20.51
C ARG A 209 -2.03 10.61 -21.98
N GLN A 210 -1.10 10.07 -22.77
CA GLN A 210 -1.27 9.88 -24.21
C GLN A 210 -1.32 8.40 -24.52
N TRP A 211 -2.32 8.00 -25.29
CA TRP A 211 -2.63 6.62 -25.58
C TRP A 211 -3.01 6.47 -27.05
N LYS A 212 -2.70 5.32 -27.62
CA LYS A 212 -3.49 4.79 -28.74
C LYS A 212 -4.57 3.91 -28.18
N LEU A 213 -5.80 4.09 -28.62
CA LEU A 213 -6.97 3.36 -28.14
C LEU A 213 -7.59 2.58 -29.29
N VAL A 214 -8.10 1.38 -29.00
CA VAL A 214 -8.87 0.59 -29.97
C VAL A 214 -10.01 -0.17 -29.31
N GLY A 215 -11.17 -0.13 -29.94
CA GLY A 215 -12.41 -0.73 -29.46
C GLY A 215 -13.64 -0.07 -30.10
N PRO A 216 -14.85 -0.48 -29.72
CA PRO A 216 -15.13 -1.48 -28.70
C PRO A 216 -14.92 -2.92 -29.21
N PHE A 217 -14.43 -3.79 -28.34
CA PHE A 217 -14.55 -5.25 -28.46
C PHE A 217 -15.72 -5.73 -27.60
N ASP A 218 -16.20 -6.94 -27.89
CA ASP A 218 -17.35 -7.49 -27.18
C ASP A 218 -16.98 -7.89 -25.75
N ASN A 219 -17.82 -7.54 -24.79
CA ASN A 219 -17.77 -8.01 -23.41
C ASN A 219 -19.18 -8.34 -22.92
N THR A 220 -20.03 -8.80 -23.84
CA THR A 220 -21.44 -9.09 -23.52
C THR A 220 -21.50 -10.16 -22.44
N ASP A 221 -22.31 -9.91 -21.41
CA ASP A 221 -22.45 -10.76 -20.22
C ASP A 221 -21.10 -11.01 -19.50
N MET A 222 -20.18 -10.04 -19.59
CA MET A 222 -18.79 -10.12 -19.10
C MET A 222 -17.94 -11.21 -19.78
N GLY A 223 -18.44 -11.86 -20.84
CA GLY A 223 -17.77 -12.99 -21.50
C GLY A 223 -16.51 -12.63 -22.29
N GLY A 224 -16.21 -11.35 -22.50
CA GLY A 224 -15.07 -10.90 -23.29
C GLY A 224 -13.77 -10.71 -22.51
N HIS A 225 -13.81 -10.70 -21.17
CA HIS A 225 -12.65 -10.40 -20.35
C HIS A 225 -11.51 -11.40 -20.57
N ASP A 226 -11.82 -12.69 -20.68
CA ASP A 226 -10.86 -13.78 -20.91
C ASP A 226 -10.65 -14.14 -22.38
N VAL A 227 -11.43 -13.57 -23.29
CA VAL A 227 -11.20 -13.73 -24.72
C VAL A 227 -9.93 -12.99 -25.13
N ALA A 228 -8.95 -13.72 -25.66
CA ALA A 228 -7.73 -13.16 -26.23
C ALA A 228 -8.03 -12.51 -27.58
N TYR A 229 -8.33 -11.20 -27.59
CA TYR A 229 -8.48 -10.45 -28.82
C TYR A 229 -7.11 -10.17 -29.46
N ALA A 230 -7.10 -9.96 -30.78
CA ALA A 230 -5.87 -9.78 -31.55
C ALA A 230 -4.89 -8.70 -31.02
N PRO A 231 -5.33 -7.56 -30.44
CA PRO A 231 -4.41 -6.60 -29.82
C PRO A 231 -3.53 -7.19 -28.71
N GLU A 232 -3.97 -8.25 -28.01
CA GLU A 232 -3.21 -8.87 -26.92
C GLU A 232 -1.94 -9.57 -27.41
N SER A 233 -1.95 -10.11 -28.63
CA SER A 233 -0.80 -10.81 -29.22
C SER A 233 -0.04 -9.95 -30.23
N SER A 234 -0.71 -9.00 -30.89
CA SER A 234 -0.11 -8.11 -31.87
C SER A 234 -0.74 -6.70 -31.80
N PRO A 235 -0.28 -5.85 -30.87
CA PRO A 235 -0.74 -4.47 -30.75
C PRO A 235 -0.02 -3.60 -31.78
N ASP A 236 -0.31 -3.82 -33.07
CA ASP A 236 0.17 -2.98 -34.17
C ASP A 236 -0.75 -1.77 -34.34
N PRO A 237 -0.28 -0.53 -34.08
CA PRO A 237 -1.07 0.70 -34.24
C PRO A 237 -1.66 0.94 -35.63
N SER A 238 -1.19 0.24 -36.67
CA SER A 238 -1.68 0.35 -38.04
C SER A 238 -2.72 -0.70 -38.41
N ALA A 239 -2.95 -1.70 -37.55
CA ALA A 239 -3.85 -2.81 -37.84
C ALA A 239 -5.33 -2.46 -37.66
N GLU A 240 -6.17 -3.29 -38.30
CA GLU A 240 -7.62 -3.28 -38.14
C GLU A 240 -8.06 -4.59 -37.47
N TYR A 241 -9.09 -4.51 -36.63
CA TYR A 241 -9.59 -5.67 -35.90
C TYR A 241 -11.10 -5.81 -36.02
N LYS A 242 -11.59 -7.03 -35.91
CA LYS A 242 -13.03 -7.28 -35.70
C LYS A 242 -13.40 -6.87 -34.27
N GLY A 243 -14.08 -5.74 -34.13
CA GLY A 243 -14.67 -5.27 -32.88
C GLY A 243 -16.11 -5.78 -32.67
N LYS A 244 -16.81 -5.17 -31.71
CA LYS A 244 -18.15 -5.56 -31.26
C LYS A 244 -19.22 -5.42 -32.36
N GLU A 245 -19.24 -4.27 -33.03
CA GLU A 245 -20.28 -3.93 -34.03
C GLU A 245 -19.71 -3.79 -35.46
N GLY A 246 -18.42 -4.05 -35.65
CA GLY A 246 -17.74 -3.87 -36.92
C GLY A 246 -16.24 -3.82 -36.79
N VAL A 247 -15.56 -3.37 -37.85
CA VAL A 247 -14.11 -3.21 -37.83
C VAL A 247 -13.72 -1.99 -36.99
N VAL A 248 -12.73 -2.14 -36.11
CA VAL A 248 -12.17 -1.08 -35.27
C VAL A 248 -10.70 -0.85 -35.61
N ARG A 249 -10.25 0.39 -35.46
CA ARG A 249 -8.88 0.85 -35.73
C ARG A 249 -8.35 1.62 -34.52
N TRP A 250 -7.03 1.67 -34.39
CA TRP A 250 -6.40 2.53 -33.40
C TRP A 250 -6.66 4.01 -33.71
N PHE A 251 -6.87 4.79 -32.66
CA PHE A 251 -6.94 6.26 -32.73
C PHE A 251 -6.25 6.86 -31.50
N ASP A 252 -5.82 8.11 -31.60
CA ASP A 252 -5.15 8.79 -30.51
C ASP A 252 -6.16 9.27 -29.45
N GLY A 253 -5.87 8.97 -28.19
CA GLY A 253 -6.61 9.44 -27.03
C GLY A 253 -5.66 10.13 -26.06
N ALA A 254 -6.08 11.25 -25.48
CA ALA A 254 -5.31 11.98 -24.50
C ALA A 254 -6.19 12.54 -23.38
N THR A 255 -5.56 12.90 -22.26
CA THR A 255 -6.22 13.61 -21.16
C THR A 255 -5.35 14.75 -20.64
N ASP A 256 -6.00 15.86 -20.29
CA ASP A 256 -5.39 17.01 -19.61
C ASP A 256 -5.63 16.98 -18.09
N ASP A 257 -6.23 15.90 -17.58
CA ASP A 257 -6.45 15.70 -16.15
C ASP A 257 -5.13 15.71 -15.37
N GLU A 258 -5.07 16.46 -14.26
CA GLU A 258 -3.84 16.64 -13.47
C GLU A 258 -3.34 15.33 -12.83
N TYR A 259 -4.20 14.33 -12.72
CA TYR A 259 -3.86 12.99 -12.23
C TYR A 259 -3.84 11.96 -13.34
N GLY A 260 -3.88 12.37 -14.61
CA GLY A 260 -3.81 11.49 -15.76
C GLY A 260 -5.00 10.55 -15.93
N ASN A 261 -6.17 10.89 -15.38
CA ASN A 261 -7.37 10.09 -15.57
C ASN A 261 -7.93 10.22 -16.99
N VAL A 262 -8.14 9.11 -17.66
CA VAL A 262 -8.76 9.02 -18.99
C VAL A 262 -10.18 8.49 -18.83
N ASP A 263 -11.17 9.33 -19.18
CA ASP A 263 -12.58 8.95 -19.18
C ASP A 263 -12.98 8.35 -20.53
N LEU A 264 -13.02 7.02 -20.60
CA LEU A 264 -13.34 6.30 -21.83
C LEU A 264 -14.77 6.58 -22.31
N ASN A 265 -15.70 6.93 -21.43
CA ASN A 265 -17.05 7.34 -21.86
C ASN A 265 -17.03 8.61 -22.69
N LYS A 266 -16.12 9.55 -22.40
CA LYS A 266 -15.94 10.77 -23.21
C LYS A 266 -15.27 10.48 -24.54
N VAL A 267 -14.48 9.41 -24.61
CA VAL A 267 -13.67 9.05 -25.78
C VAL A 267 -14.44 8.18 -26.77
N VAL A 268 -15.08 7.11 -26.31
CA VAL A 268 -15.78 6.13 -27.18
C VAL A 268 -17.30 6.12 -26.99
N GLY A 269 -17.83 6.96 -26.10
CA GLY A 269 -19.23 6.96 -25.71
C GLY A 269 -19.55 5.99 -24.57
N LYS A 270 -20.78 6.05 -24.07
CA LYS A 270 -21.28 5.22 -22.97
C LYS A 270 -21.69 3.82 -23.43
N LEU A 271 -20.70 3.04 -23.86
CA LEU A 271 -20.91 1.69 -24.36
C LEU A 271 -21.09 0.71 -23.21
N LYS A 272 -21.88 -0.34 -23.44
CA LYS A 272 -22.20 -1.42 -22.49
C LYS A 272 -21.66 -2.74 -22.99
N GLY A 273 -21.22 -3.60 -22.07
CA GLY A 273 -20.64 -4.90 -22.41
C GLY A 273 -19.53 -4.74 -23.44
N ALA A 274 -18.61 -3.80 -23.21
CA ALA A 274 -17.62 -3.37 -24.18
C ALA A 274 -16.22 -3.37 -23.59
N ILE A 275 -15.22 -3.62 -24.43
CA ILE A 275 -13.79 -3.55 -24.07
C ILE A 275 -13.10 -2.49 -24.93
N VAL A 276 -12.23 -1.71 -24.31
CA VAL A 276 -11.26 -0.86 -25.00
C VAL A 276 -9.86 -1.28 -24.59
N TYR A 277 -8.97 -1.39 -25.57
CA TYR A 277 -7.53 -1.51 -25.31
C TYR A 277 -6.87 -0.14 -25.35
N ALA A 278 -5.93 0.08 -24.44
CA ALA A 278 -5.09 1.25 -24.42
C ALA A 278 -3.62 0.86 -24.56
N TYR A 279 -2.93 1.46 -25.52
CA TYR A 279 -1.56 1.20 -25.90
C TYR A 279 -0.68 2.41 -25.67
N ALA A 280 0.49 2.20 -25.09
CA ALA A 280 1.53 3.21 -24.98
C ALA A 280 2.90 2.60 -25.32
N GLU A 281 3.73 3.38 -26.01
CA GLU A 281 5.16 3.12 -26.12
C GLU A 281 5.87 3.79 -24.93
N PHE A 282 6.91 3.15 -24.41
CA PHE A 282 7.63 3.64 -23.25
C PHE A 282 9.14 3.39 -23.39
N PHE A 283 9.92 4.46 -23.42
CA PHE A 283 11.34 4.44 -23.74
C PHE A 283 12.20 4.70 -22.51
N VAL A 284 13.18 3.81 -22.26
CA VAL A 284 14.19 3.98 -21.20
C VAL A 284 15.60 3.78 -21.73
N ASP A 285 16.57 4.51 -21.16
CA ASP A 285 17.99 4.44 -21.58
C ASP A 285 18.68 3.15 -21.12
N GLU A 286 18.18 2.55 -20.03
CA GLU A 286 18.75 1.40 -19.36
C GLU A 286 17.66 0.45 -18.89
N GLU A 287 17.96 -0.85 -18.88
CA GLU A 287 17.07 -1.86 -18.32
C GLU A 287 16.94 -1.67 -16.81
N ARG A 288 15.70 -1.66 -16.30
CA ARG A 288 15.43 -1.44 -14.88
C ARG A 288 14.12 -2.07 -14.44
N ASP A 289 14.04 -2.41 -13.16
CA ASP A 289 12.77 -2.79 -12.54
C ASP A 289 11.85 -1.57 -12.42
N ALA A 290 10.56 -1.81 -12.59
CA ALA A 290 9.52 -0.81 -12.51
C ALA A 290 8.22 -1.40 -11.98
N GLU A 291 7.42 -0.53 -11.39
CA GLU A 291 6.03 -0.78 -11.07
C GLU A 291 5.11 -0.03 -12.05
N PHE A 292 4.08 -0.73 -12.46
CA PHE A 292 3.05 -0.28 -13.38
C PHE A 292 1.76 -0.23 -12.58
N ARG A 293 1.32 0.99 -12.28
CA ARG A 293 0.25 1.22 -11.32
C ARG A 293 -0.99 1.76 -12.02
N LEU A 294 -2.12 1.12 -11.78
CA LEU A 294 -3.40 1.37 -12.44
C LEU A 294 -4.48 1.71 -11.41
N GLY A 295 -5.15 2.85 -11.58
CA GLY A 295 -6.46 3.13 -11.00
C GLY A 295 -7.55 2.82 -12.02
N CYS A 296 -8.53 1.99 -11.66
CA CYS A 296 -9.61 1.61 -12.57
C CYS A 296 -10.83 1.09 -11.81
N THR A 297 -12.03 1.54 -12.19
CA THR A 297 -13.28 1.06 -11.60
C THR A 297 -13.81 -0.23 -12.22
N ASN A 298 -13.24 -0.67 -13.35
CA ASN A 298 -13.75 -1.76 -14.15
C ASN A 298 -12.71 -2.90 -14.28
N ALA A 299 -13.15 -4.03 -14.82
CA ALA A 299 -12.29 -5.18 -15.00
C ALA A 299 -11.14 -4.84 -15.96
N ASN A 300 -9.94 -5.30 -15.64
CA ASN A 300 -8.72 -4.84 -16.29
C ASN A 300 -7.66 -5.94 -16.44
N LYS A 301 -6.82 -5.80 -17.46
CA LYS A 301 -5.59 -6.58 -17.65
C LYS A 301 -4.47 -5.68 -18.12
N LEU A 302 -3.24 -6.01 -17.73
CA LEU A 302 -2.03 -5.27 -18.10
C LEU A 302 -0.98 -6.22 -18.67
N TRP A 303 -0.40 -5.84 -19.81
CA TRP A 303 0.77 -6.48 -20.38
C TRP A 303 1.92 -5.49 -20.54
N LEU A 304 3.14 -5.99 -20.30
CA LEU A 304 4.39 -5.33 -20.64
C LEU A 304 5.14 -6.21 -21.64
N ASN A 305 5.43 -5.68 -22.82
CA ASN A 305 6.15 -6.40 -23.88
C ASN A 305 5.54 -7.80 -24.19
N GLY A 306 4.21 -7.90 -24.14
CA GLY A 306 3.46 -9.15 -24.35
C GLY A 306 3.39 -10.07 -23.12
N GLN A 307 4.10 -9.78 -22.03
CA GLN A 307 3.98 -10.52 -20.77
C GLN A 307 2.85 -9.95 -19.92
N LEU A 308 1.87 -10.79 -19.57
CA LEU A 308 0.78 -10.42 -18.65
C LEU A 308 1.36 -10.16 -17.24
N LEU A 309 1.11 -8.97 -16.70
CA LEU A 309 1.53 -8.59 -15.35
C LEU A 309 0.42 -8.85 -14.32
N PHE A 310 -0.83 -8.56 -14.66
CA PHE A 310 -1.99 -8.90 -13.85
C PHE A 310 -3.29 -8.96 -14.68
N ALA A 311 -4.30 -9.61 -14.11
CA ALA A 311 -5.67 -9.63 -14.61
C ALA A 311 -6.64 -9.58 -13.42
N ASN A 312 -7.57 -8.63 -13.44
CA ASN A 312 -8.55 -8.40 -12.39
C ASN A 312 -9.94 -8.31 -13.01
N GLU A 313 -10.77 -9.33 -12.81
CA GLU A 313 -12.16 -9.32 -13.24
C GLU A 313 -13.06 -8.78 -12.11
N VAL A 314 -12.91 -7.50 -11.81
CA VAL A 314 -13.68 -6.83 -10.77
C VAL A 314 -14.30 -5.56 -11.34
N TYR A 315 -15.61 -5.42 -11.18
CA TYR A 315 -16.38 -4.28 -11.66
C TYR A 315 -16.91 -3.44 -10.51
N HIS A 316 -17.09 -2.15 -10.77
CA HIS A 316 -17.74 -1.18 -9.88
C HIS A 316 -17.06 -1.02 -8.51
N THR A 317 -15.74 -1.07 -8.53
CA THR A 317 -14.93 -0.76 -7.35
C THR A 317 -14.83 0.75 -7.13
N GLY A 318 -14.38 1.17 -5.94
CA GLY A 318 -13.95 2.55 -5.75
C GLY A 318 -12.73 2.85 -6.62
N PHE A 319 -12.55 4.11 -7.01
CA PHE A 319 -11.39 4.55 -7.77
C PHE A 319 -10.30 5.05 -6.84
N PHE A 320 -9.14 4.41 -6.87
CA PHE A 320 -7.98 4.82 -6.08
C PHE A 320 -6.75 4.92 -6.98
N ILE A 321 -5.90 5.92 -6.72
CA ILE A 321 -4.58 5.99 -7.33
C ILE A 321 -3.81 4.74 -6.92
N ASP A 322 -3.10 4.12 -7.87
CA ASP A 322 -2.29 2.92 -7.64
C ASP A 322 -3.06 1.69 -7.13
N GLN A 323 -4.37 1.59 -7.39
CA GLN A 323 -5.24 0.50 -6.93
C GLN A 323 -4.71 -0.90 -7.29
N TYR A 324 -4.17 -1.06 -8.50
CA TYR A 324 -3.56 -2.29 -8.97
C TYR A 324 -2.09 -2.04 -9.31
N VAL A 325 -1.20 -2.92 -8.85
CA VAL A 325 0.25 -2.79 -9.03
C VAL A 325 0.80 -4.04 -9.72
N GLY A 326 1.34 -3.85 -10.92
CA GLY A 326 2.12 -4.86 -11.63
C GLY A 326 3.61 -4.58 -11.50
N LYS A 327 4.41 -5.60 -11.18
CA LYS A 327 5.88 -5.50 -11.18
C LYS A 327 6.43 -6.07 -12.48
N GLY A 328 7.29 -5.33 -13.15
CA GLY A 328 7.91 -5.76 -14.41
C GLY A 328 9.29 -5.15 -14.61
N ARG A 329 10.01 -5.66 -15.61
CA ARG A 329 11.34 -5.16 -15.97
C ARG A 329 11.28 -4.49 -17.33
N LEU A 330 11.56 -3.19 -17.36
CA LEU A 330 11.68 -2.41 -18.59
C LEU A 330 12.99 -2.77 -19.27
N LYS A 331 12.97 -3.06 -20.57
CA LYS A 331 14.16 -3.26 -21.40
C LYS A 331 14.71 -1.91 -21.86
N LYS A 332 16.01 -1.82 -22.10
CA LYS A 332 16.60 -0.66 -22.78
C LYS A 332 15.91 -0.40 -24.13
N GLY A 333 15.61 0.85 -24.42
CA GLY A 333 14.89 1.28 -25.61
C GLY A 333 13.38 1.21 -25.42
N LYS A 334 12.67 0.84 -26.50
CA LYS A 334 11.21 0.80 -26.56
C LYS A 334 10.65 -0.38 -25.76
N ASN A 335 9.65 -0.09 -24.93
CA ASN A 335 8.78 -1.04 -24.29
C ASN A 335 7.34 -0.77 -24.73
N ILE A 336 6.54 -1.83 -24.79
CA ILE A 336 5.12 -1.77 -25.13
C ILE A 336 4.30 -2.03 -23.88
N ILE A 337 3.40 -1.10 -23.56
CA ILE A 337 2.41 -1.23 -22.51
C ILE A 337 1.05 -1.38 -23.16
N LEU A 338 0.32 -2.42 -22.78
CA LEU A 338 -1.04 -2.65 -23.25
C LEU A 338 -1.96 -2.86 -22.04
N LEU A 339 -3.06 -2.12 -22.01
CA LEU A 339 -4.15 -2.29 -21.06
C LEU A 339 -5.38 -2.79 -21.80
N LYS A 340 -6.15 -3.66 -21.15
CA LYS A 340 -7.51 -4.03 -21.54
C LYS A 340 -8.44 -3.54 -20.45
N ILE A 341 -9.43 -2.71 -20.77
CA ILE A 341 -10.42 -2.20 -19.82
C ILE A 341 -11.81 -2.65 -20.27
N SER A 342 -12.43 -3.50 -19.45
CA SER A 342 -13.70 -4.17 -19.70
C SER A 342 -14.82 -3.47 -18.93
N GLN A 343 -15.86 -3.00 -19.62
CA GLN A 343 -17.10 -2.50 -19.03
C GLN A 343 -18.23 -3.53 -19.16
N ASN A 344 -19.12 -3.60 -18.17
CA ASN A 344 -20.30 -4.47 -18.20
C ASN A 344 -21.57 -3.67 -18.56
N GLU A 345 -22.74 -4.29 -18.43
CA GLU A 345 -24.04 -3.75 -18.85
C GLU A 345 -24.80 -3.03 -17.74
N GLN A 346 -24.21 -2.87 -16.56
CA GLN A 346 -24.91 -2.28 -15.42
C GLN A 346 -25.43 -0.88 -15.75
N GLU A 347 -26.71 -0.65 -15.46
CA GLU A 347 -27.40 0.58 -15.86
C GLU A 347 -27.45 1.64 -14.76
N ASP A 348 -27.20 1.24 -13.52
CA ASP A 348 -27.17 2.15 -12.39
C ASP A 348 -26.18 3.30 -12.61
N LYS A 349 -26.61 4.53 -12.31
CA LYS A 349 -25.80 5.74 -12.56
C LYS A 349 -24.41 5.68 -11.90
N TRP A 350 -24.29 5.05 -10.74
CA TRP A 350 -23.03 4.90 -9.99
C TRP A 350 -22.05 3.90 -10.63
N ALA A 351 -22.54 3.03 -11.51
CA ALA A 351 -21.80 1.94 -12.15
C ALA A 351 -21.42 2.23 -13.62
N GLN A 352 -21.71 3.43 -14.12
CA GLN A 352 -21.44 3.80 -15.51
C GLN A 352 -20.04 4.41 -15.72
N ASN A 353 -19.24 4.57 -14.65
CA ASN A 353 -17.89 5.07 -14.79
C ASN A 353 -17.04 4.06 -15.58
N TRP A 354 -16.33 4.56 -16.59
CA TRP A 354 -15.41 3.77 -17.39
C TRP A 354 -14.13 4.58 -17.60
N GLN A 355 -13.17 4.33 -16.72
CA GLN A 355 -12.01 5.21 -16.58
C GLN A 355 -10.75 4.39 -16.31
N LEU A 356 -9.61 4.93 -16.73
CA LEU A 356 -8.29 4.42 -16.37
C LEU A 356 -7.36 5.57 -16.02
N GLN A 357 -6.53 5.36 -15.01
CA GLN A 357 -5.38 6.19 -14.68
C GLN A 357 -4.18 5.28 -14.55
N PHE A 358 -3.07 5.63 -15.21
CA PHE A 358 -1.91 4.76 -15.22
C PHE A 358 -0.60 5.53 -15.11
N ARG A 359 0.35 4.98 -14.36
CA ARG A 359 1.69 5.55 -14.20
C ARG A 359 2.77 4.47 -14.10
N VAL A 360 3.99 4.87 -14.43
CA VAL A 360 5.19 4.03 -14.31
C VAL A 360 6.13 4.64 -13.29
N CYS A 361 6.56 3.85 -12.31
CA CYS A 361 7.36 4.33 -11.19
C CYS A 361 8.28 3.24 -10.65
N ASP A 362 9.19 3.58 -9.73
CA ASP A 362 9.92 2.60 -8.95
C ASP A 362 9.05 2.03 -7.80
N GLN A 363 9.63 1.12 -7.02
CA GLN A 363 8.95 0.51 -5.86
C GLN A 363 8.50 1.51 -4.78
N TYR A 364 9.10 2.70 -4.73
CA TYR A 364 8.73 3.75 -3.80
C TYR A 364 7.67 4.69 -4.38
N GLY A 365 7.24 4.49 -5.63
CA GLY A 365 6.32 5.37 -6.35
C GLY A 365 6.98 6.61 -6.95
N THR A 366 8.31 6.66 -7.03
CA THR A 366 9.04 7.72 -7.74
C THR A 366 8.88 7.53 -9.24
N ALA A 367 8.50 8.58 -9.96
CA ALA A 367 8.24 8.49 -11.38
C ALA A 367 9.44 7.95 -12.18
N ILE A 368 9.16 7.05 -13.12
CA ILE A 368 10.06 6.73 -14.22
C ILE A 368 9.43 7.38 -15.45
N LEU A 369 10.17 8.28 -16.10
CA LEU A 369 9.67 9.02 -17.25
C LEU A 369 10.14 8.38 -18.54
N SER A 370 9.22 8.27 -19.50
CA SER A 370 9.56 7.89 -20.86
C SER A 370 10.38 8.99 -21.53
N LYS A 371 11.36 8.60 -22.34
CA LYS A 371 12.33 9.51 -22.97
C LYS A 371 11.82 10.26 -24.20
N ASP A 372 10.69 9.84 -24.74
CA ASP A 372 10.02 10.42 -25.91
C ASP A 372 8.97 11.49 -25.55
N ARG A 373 8.94 11.94 -24.29
CA ARG A 373 8.02 12.95 -23.78
C ARG A 373 8.41 14.38 -24.16
#